data_AF-A0A544ZQP3-F1
#
_entry.id   AF-A0A544ZQP3-F1
#
_cell.length_a   1.000
_cell.length_b   1.000
_cell.length_c   1.000
_cell.angle_alpha   90.00
_cell.angle_beta   90.00
_cell.angle_gamma   90.00
#
_symmetry.space_group_name_H-M   'P 1'
#
loop_
_entity.id
_entity.type
_entity.pdbx_description
1 polymer ?
#
loop_
_entity_poly.entity_id
_entity_poly.type
_entity_poly.pdbx_seq_one_letter_code
_entity_poly.pdbx_strand_id
1 'polypeptide(L)' 'GPEALTPSETRVAGLAATGLTNRQIAQRLYVTVKTVEVHLSNTYQKLGVRRRNELGALLANLPSR' A
#
# COMPACT_ATOMS: atom_id res chain seq x y z
N GLY A 1 -10.67 -2.49 -7.63
CA GLY A 1 -10.97 -1.54 -6.54
C GLY A 1 -10.19 -1.93 -5.29
N PRO A 2 -10.14 -1.07 -4.25
CA PRO A 2 -9.48 -1.36 -2.98
C PRO A 2 -10.00 -2.62 -2.27
N GLU A 3 -11.23 -3.04 -2.55
CA GLU A 3 -11.79 -4.33 -2.14
C GLU A 3 -11.12 -5.58 -2.77
N ALA A 4 -10.30 -5.43 -3.82
CA ALA A 4 -9.55 -6.53 -4.43
C ALA A 4 -8.16 -6.77 -3.78
N LEU A 5 -7.80 -5.96 -2.78
CA LEU A 5 -6.55 -6.08 -2.06
C LEU A 5 -6.65 -7.17 -0.99
N THR A 6 -5.59 -7.96 -0.89
CA THR A 6 -5.40 -8.87 0.24
C THR A 6 -5.13 -8.07 1.52
N PRO A 7 -5.34 -8.64 2.72
CA PRO A 7 -5.07 -7.95 3.98
C PRO A 7 -3.64 -7.40 4.09
N SER A 8 -2.66 -8.12 3.55
CA SER A 8 -1.25 -7.68 3.53
C SER A 8 -1.04 -6.50 2.57
N GLU A 9 -1.64 -6.54 1.39
CA GLU A 9 -1.61 -5.43 0.43
C GLU A 9 -2.28 -4.19 1.01
N THR A 10 -3.45 -4.32 1.64
CA THR A 10 -4.15 -3.20 2.31
C THR A 10 -3.31 -2.58 3.42
N ARG A 11 -2.64 -3.38 4.26
CA ARG A 11 -1.74 -2.85 5.30
C ARG A 11 -0.54 -2.11 4.71
N VAL A 12 0.12 -2.69 3.71
CA VAL A 12 1.26 -2.06 3.04
C VAL A 12 0.84 -0.76 2.34
N ALA A 13 -0.28 -0.79 1.63
CA ALA A 13 -0.90 0.34 0.96
C ALA A 13 -1.21 1.49 1.93
N GLY A 14 -1.84 1.18 3.05
CA GLY A 14 -2.17 2.17 4.09
C GLY A 14 -0.93 2.83 4.69
N LEU A 15 0.10 2.05 5.02
CA LEU A 15 1.37 2.61 5.53
C LEU A 15 2.14 3.40 4.46
N ALA A 16 2.07 3.00 3.20
CA ALA A 16 2.66 3.77 2.11
C ALA A 16 1.94 5.10 1.88
N ALA A 17 0.61 5.12 2.03
CA ALA A 17 -0.21 6.31 1.91
C ALA A 17 0.05 7.35 3.02
N THR A 18 0.46 6.92 4.22
CA THR A 18 0.87 7.84 5.30
C THR A 18 2.28 8.39 5.13
N GLY A 19 2.96 8.06 4.03
CA GLY A 19 4.29 8.58 3.69
C GLY A 19 5.47 7.75 4.22
N LEU A 20 5.23 6.56 4.78
CA LEU A 20 6.34 5.69 5.19
C LEU A 20 7.11 5.16 3.98
N THR A 21 8.43 5.05 4.13
CA THR A 21 9.30 4.39 3.15
C THR A 21 9.15 2.88 3.22
N ASN A 22 9.46 2.16 2.12
CA ASN A 22 9.39 0.70 2.07
C ASN A 22 10.19 0.03 3.21
N ARG A 23 11.30 0.64 3.64
CA ARG A 23 12.14 0.14 4.74
C ARG A 23 11.44 0.28 6.10
N GLN A 24 10.78 1.41 6.36
CA GLN A 24 10.01 1.60 7.58
C GLN A 24 8.79 0.68 7.63
N ILE A 25 8.11 0.49 6.49
CA ILE A 25 6.99 -0.46 6.35
C ILE A 25 7.47 -1.89 6.64
N ALA A 26 8.60 -2.28 6.04
CA ALA A 26 9.21 -3.59 6.24
C ALA A 26 9.51 -3.86 7.72
N GLN A 27 10.11 -2.89 8.42
CA GLN A 27 10.36 -2.97 9.86
C GLN A 27 9.06 -3.08 10.67
N ARG A 28 8.04 -2.29 10.34
CA ARG A 28 6.77 -2.26 11.08
C ARG A 28 5.94 -3.53 10.89
N LEU A 29 6.05 -4.17 9.74
CA LEU A 29 5.35 -5.40 9.40
C LEU A 29 6.20 -6.66 9.64
N TYR A 30 7.44 -6.52 10.13
CA TYR A 30 8.40 -7.60 10.33
C TYR A 30 8.62 -8.46 9.06
N VAL A 31 8.73 -7.79 7.91
CA VAL A 31 8.97 -8.42 6.60
C VAL A 31 10.20 -7.81 5.93
N THR A 32 10.62 -8.38 4.81
CA THR A 32 11.70 -7.80 4.01
C THR A 32 11.22 -6.62 3.17
N VAL A 33 12.12 -5.71 2.81
CA VAL A 33 11.83 -4.62 1.86
C VAL A 33 11.31 -5.18 0.53
N LYS A 34 11.87 -6.32 0.07
CA LYS A 34 11.43 -6.99 -1.15
C LYS A 34 9.97 -7.44 -1.08
N THR A 35 9.54 -7.95 0.07
CA THR A 35 8.14 -8.33 0.31
C THR A 35 7.22 -7.10 0.19
N VAL A 36 7.63 -5.96 0.75
CA VAL A 36 6.88 -4.70 0.62
C VAL A 36 6.79 -4.25 -0.84
N GLU A 37 7.88 -4.33 -1.59
CA GLU A 37 7.90 -3.97 -3.02
C GLU A 37 6.96 -4.84 -3.86
N VAL A 38 6.90 -6.14 -3.58
CA VAL A 38 5.98 -7.08 -4.25
C VAL A 38 4.53 -6.71 -3.93
N HIS A 39 4.21 -6.51 -2.66
CA HIS A 39 2.86 -6.10 -2.26
C HIS A 39 2.46 -4.75 -2.86
N LEU A 40 3.36 -3.77 -2.91
CA LEU A 40 3.11 -2.49 -3.56
C LEU A 40 2.90 -2.65 -5.06
N SER A 41 3.73 -3.44 -5.74
CA SER A 41 3.59 -3.70 -7.18
C SER A 41 2.24 -4.32 -7.52
N ASN A 42 1.81 -5.33 -6.76
CA ASN A 42 0.51 -5.97 -6.94
C ASN A 42 -0.64 -4.99 -6.61
N THR A 43 -0.49 -4.21 -5.54
CA THR A 43 -1.46 -3.16 -5.17
C THR A 43 -1.62 -2.15 -6.28
N TYR A 44 -0.51 -1.65 -6.86
CA TYR A 44 -0.52 -0.69 -7.95
C TYR A 44 -1.26 -1.24 -9.18
N GLN A 45 -0.99 -2.49 -9.55
CA GLN A 45 -1.70 -3.15 -10.66
C GLN A 45 -3.20 -3.30 -10.38
N LYS A 46 -3.59 -3.74 -9.18
CA LYS A 46 -4.99 -3.96 -8.81
C LYS A 46 -5.81 -2.67 -8.68
N LEU A 47 -5.17 -1.60 -8.25
CA LEU A 47 -5.78 -0.28 -8.10
C LEU A 47 -5.68 0.59 -9.36
N GLY A 48 -4.87 0.18 -10.33
CA GLY A 48 -4.61 0.97 -11.55
C GLY A 48 -3.80 2.24 -11.31
N VAL A 49 -3.08 2.34 -10.19
CA VAL A 49 -2.26 3.51 -9.85
C VAL A 49 -0.80 3.31 -10.23
N ARG A 50 -0.17 4.40 -10.68
CA ARG A 50 1.22 4.40 -11.15
C ARG A 50 2.17 5.06 -10.16
N ARG A 51 1.64 5.87 -9.23
CA ARG A 51 2.45 6.64 -8.29
C ARG A 51 2.00 6.43 -6.86
N ARG A 52 2.96 6.41 -5.93
CA ARG A 52 2.71 6.33 -4.49
C ARG A 52 1.77 7.45 -4.01
N ASN A 53 1.88 8.65 -4.56
CA ASN A 53 1.04 9.79 -4.19
C ASN A 53 -0.44 9.59 -4.58
N GLU A 54 -0.70 8.86 -5.68
CA GLU A 54 -2.07 8.51 -6.09
C GLU A 54 -2.69 7.52 -5.09
N LEU A 55 -1.86 6.69 -4.46
CA LEU A 55 -2.28 5.75 -3.42
C LEU A 55 -2.77 6.46 -2.15
N GLY A 56 -2.07 7.53 -1.75
CA GLY A 56 -2.53 8.41 -0.67
C GLY A 56 -3.86 9.08 -0.98
N ALA A 57 -4.01 9.63 -2.19
CA ALA A 57 -5.25 10.29 -2.62
C ALA A 57 -6.45 9.33 -2.76
N LEU A 58 -6.22 8.10 -3.23
CA LEU A 58 -7.25 7.07 -3.32
C LEU A 58 -7.68 6.55 -1.95
N LEU A 59 -6.72 6.27 -1.07
CA LEU A 59 -7.04 5.76 0.27
C LEU A 59 -7.63 6.86 1.17
N ALA A 60 -7.24 8.13 1.01
CA ALA A 60 -7.86 9.23 1.73
C ALA A 60 -9.31 9.51 1.28
N ASN A 61 -9.68 9.12 0.06
CA ASN A 61 -11.05 9.19 -0.44
C ASN A 61 -11.91 7.97 -0.04
N LEU A 62 -11.33 6.94 0.58
CA LEU A 62 -12.14 5.86 1.14
C LEU A 62 -12.88 6.41 2.37
N PRO A 63 -14.21 6.43 2.39
CA PRO A 63 -14.94 6.82 3.58
C PRO A 63 -14.55 5.84 4.69
N SER A 64 -13.97 6.37 5.77
CA SER A 64 -13.81 5.65 7.04
C SER A 64 -15.19 5.17 7.48
N ARG A 65 -15.51 3.91 7.22
CA ARG A 65 -16.70 3.23 7.73
C ARG A 65 -16.35 2.40 8.95
#